data_AF-A0A351AW19-F1
#
_entry.id   AF-A0A351AW19-F1
#
_cell.length_a   1.000
_cell.length_b   1.000
_cell.length_c   1.000
_cell.angle_alpha   90.00
_cell.angle_beta   90.00
_cell.angle_gamma   90.00
#
_symmetry.space_group_name_H-M   'P 1'
#
loop_
_entity.id
_entity.type
_entity.pdbx_description
1 polymer ?
#
loop_
_entity_poly.entity_id
_entity_poly.type
_entity_poly.pdbx_seq_one_letter_code
_entity_poly.pdbx_strand_id
1 'polypeptide(L)'
;MLQNAAAACEGLDVGLVNARLLCPIEEKHIEMFKNTRYLITVEDGNADTGFGAQMSRLAAAHGQMQVVNLGVPNIPIEAASIAEQDDFCGLTIEKLRKVILEAVESVSGD
;
A
#
# COMPACT_ATOMS: atom_id res chain seq x y z
N MET A 1 -1.83 -1.38 -11.13
CA MET A 1 -1.24 -1.09 -9.79
C MET A 1 0.19 -1.57 -9.58
N LEU A 2 0.53 -2.87 -9.69
CA LEU A 2 1.92 -3.31 -9.46
C LEU A 2 2.97 -2.57 -10.30
N GLN A 3 2.66 -2.27 -11.57
CA GLN A 3 3.53 -1.48 -12.45
C GLN A 3 3.74 -0.05 -11.94
N ASN A 4 2.66 0.63 -11.52
CA ASN A 4 2.74 1.98 -10.95
C ASN A 4 3.58 1.97 -9.65
N ALA A 5 3.38 0.97 -8.78
CA ALA A 5 4.16 0.81 -7.57
C ALA A 5 5.65 0.56 -7.87
N ALA A 6 5.96 -0.28 -8.86
CA ALA A 6 7.33 -0.53 -9.28
C ALA A 6 8.03 0.74 -9.80
N ALA A 7 7.34 1.53 -10.62
CA ALA A 7 7.85 2.83 -11.08
C ALA A 7 8.00 3.83 -9.92
N ALA A 8 7.04 3.87 -8.99
CA ALA A 8 7.10 4.75 -7.83
C ALA A 8 8.28 4.42 -6.89
N CYS A 9 8.68 3.16 -6.80
CA CYS A 9 9.83 2.70 -6.02
C CYS A 9 11.19 2.89 -6.72
N GLU A 10 11.23 3.32 -7.99
CA GLU A 10 12.48 3.39 -8.75
C GLU A 10 13.52 4.32 -8.07
N GLY A 11 14.75 3.81 -7.90
CA GLY A 11 15.84 4.52 -7.25
C GLY A 11 15.73 4.65 -5.72
N LEU A 12 14.78 3.96 -5.08
CA LEU A 12 14.62 3.95 -3.63
C LEU A 12 15.08 2.61 -3.03
N ASP A 13 15.62 2.64 -1.81
CA ASP A 13 15.97 1.43 -1.05
C ASP A 13 14.74 0.90 -0.31
N VAL A 14 13.78 0.34 -1.06
CA VAL A 14 12.52 -0.19 -0.55
C VAL A 14 12.23 -1.58 -1.10
N GLY A 15 11.64 -2.44 -0.27
CA GLY A 15 11.17 -3.75 -0.72
C GLY A 15 9.86 -3.64 -1.50
N LEU A 16 9.74 -4.35 -2.63
CA LEU A 16 8.49 -4.46 -3.38
C LEU A 16 8.04 -5.92 -3.45
N VAL A 17 6.82 -6.20 -2.99
CA VAL A 17 6.23 -7.54 -3.03
C VAL A 17 5.00 -7.56 -3.93
N ASN A 18 4.98 -8.49 -4.87
CA ASN A 18 3.79 -8.76 -5.67
C ASN A 18 2.83 -9.69 -4.91
N ALA A 19 1.83 -9.10 -4.25
CA ALA A 19 0.75 -9.80 -3.56
C ALA A 19 -0.29 -10.39 -4.52
N ARG A 20 0.12 -11.31 -5.39
CA ARG A 20 -0.72 -11.84 -6.49
C ARG A 20 -1.92 -12.67 -6.04
N LEU A 21 -1.89 -13.19 -4.80
CA LEU A 21 -2.95 -14.01 -4.21
C LEU A 21 -3.44 -13.32 -2.94
N LEU A 22 -4.73 -12.91 -2.94
CA LEU A 22 -5.37 -12.22 -1.83
C LEU A 22 -6.29 -13.12 -1.00
N CYS A 23 -6.43 -14.39 -1.39
CA CYS A 23 -7.26 -15.33 -0.67
C CYS A 23 -6.63 -16.74 -0.71
N PRO A 24 -6.38 -17.37 0.45
CA PRO A 24 -6.58 -16.82 1.80
C PRO A 24 -5.46 -15.82 2.19
N ILE A 25 -5.81 -14.83 3.02
CA ILE A 25 -4.83 -14.02 3.76
C ILE A 25 -4.80 -14.55 5.20
N GLU A 26 -3.60 -14.90 5.66
CA GLU A 26 -3.35 -15.62 6.91
C GLU A 26 -2.14 -15.02 7.63
N GLU A 27 -2.00 -15.29 8.92
CA GLU A 27 -0.92 -14.76 9.79
C GLU A 27 0.48 -14.95 9.21
N LYS A 28 0.79 -16.11 8.61
CA LYS A 28 2.09 -16.38 7.98
C LYS A 28 2.53 -15.32 6.94
N HIS A 29 1.59 -14.62 6.31
CA HIS A 29 1.90 -13.59 5.34
C HIS A 29 2.41 -12.30 5.99
N ILE A 30 1.94 -11.97 7.20
CA ILE A 30 2.44 -10.79 7.93
C ILE A 30 3.80 -11.05 8.57
N GLU A 31 4.09 -12.30 8.93
CA GLU A 31 5.39 -12.72 9.48
C GLU A 31 6.57 -12.45 8.52
N MET A 32 6.31 -12.44 7.20
CA MET A 32 7.29 -12.06 6.19
C MET A 32 7.81 -10.63 6.37
N PHE A 33 7.01 -9.76 7.00
CA PHE A 33 7.29 -8.34 7.20
C PHE A 33 7.59 -8.00 8.66
N LYS A 34 7.86 -8.98 9.53
CA LYS A 34 8.06 -8.77 10.97
C LYS A 34 9.21 -7.80 11.34
N ASN A 35 10.19 -7.65 10.45
CA ASN A 35 11.32 -6.74 10.65
C ASN A 35 11.11 -5.39 9.92
N THR A 36 9.95 -5.18 9.32
CA THR A 36 9.60 -3.98 8.58
C THR A 36 8.85 -3.02 9.49
N ARG A 37 9.31 -1.77 9.55
CA ARG A 37 8.66 -0.73 10.36
C ARG A 37 7.42 -0.14 9.66
N TYR A 38 7.47 -0.05 8.33
CA TYR A 38 6.42 0.53 7.50
C TYR A 38 6.02 -0.41 6.36
N LEU A 39 4.75 -0.74 6.28
CA LEU A 39 4.16 -1.51 5.19
C LEU A 39 3.15 -0.65 4.44
N ILE A 40 3.39 -0.45 3.15
CA ILE A 40 2.45 0.25 2.27
C ILE A 40 1.77 -0.81 1.40
N THR A 41 0.45 -0.91 1.47
CA THR A 41 -0.33 -1.76 0.56
C THR A 41 -0.93 -0.90 -0.54
N VAL A 42 -0.89 -1.39 -1.78
CA VAL A 42 -1.49 -0.69 -2.93
C VAL A 42 -2.45 -1.65 -3.63
N GLU A 43 -3.70 -1.26 -3.78
CA GLU A 43 -4.72 -2.05 -4.48
C GLU A 43 -5.63 -1.17 -5.34
N ASP A 44 -6.12 -1.74 -6.45
CA ASP A 44 -7.24 -1.17 -7.22
C ASP A 44 -8.56 -1.70 -6.65
N GLY A 45 -8.73 -1.44 -5.36
CA GLY A 45 -9.79 -1.97 -4.51
C GLY A 45 -10.01 -1.03 -3.34
N ASN A 46 -11.05 -1.26 -2.54
CA ASN A 46 -11.41 -0.35 -1.45
C ASN A 46 -10.34 -0.39 -0.34
N ALA A 47 -9.73 0.76 -0.04
CA ALA A 47 -8.64 0.86 0.94
C ALA A 47 -9.05 0.50 2.38
N ASP A 48 -10.34 0.62 2.70
CA ASP A 48 -10.88 0.42 4.05
C ASP A 48 -11.36 -1.01 4.31
N THR A 49 -11.58 -1.80 3.24
CA THR A 49 -12.21 -3.13 3.35
C THR A 49 -11.52 -4.24 2.55
N GLY A 50 -10.57 -3.88 1.68
CA GLY A 50 -9.86 -4.78 0.78
C GLY A 50 -8.63 -5.48 1.39
N PHE A 51 -7.60 -5.66 0.56
CA PHE A 51 -6.34 -6.29 0.92
C PHE A 51 -5.62 -5.55 2.06
N GLY A 52 -5.48 -4.23 1.93
CA GLY A 52 -4.79 -3.40 2.91
C GLY A 52 -5.42 -3.47 4.29
N ALA A 53 -6.76 -3.47 4.34
CA ALA A 53 -7.51 -3.62 5.60
C ALA A 53 -7.25 -4.96 6.28
N GLN A 54 -7.16 -6.06 5.53
CA GLN A 54 -6.80 -7.37 6.09
C GLN A 54 -5.35 -7.40 6.59
N MET A 55 -4.40 -6.81 5.85
CA MET A 55 -3.02 -6.71 6.29
C MET A 55 -2.87 -5.83 7.53
N SER A 56 -3.61 -4.72 7.61
CA SER A 56 -3.65 -3.83 8.77
C SER A 56 -4.17 -4.56 10.01
N ARG A 57 -5.24 -5.35 9.86
CA ARG A 57 -5.76 -6.22 10.94
C ARG A 57 -4.71 -7.20 11.43
N LEU A 58 -3.99 -7.87 10.52
CA LEU A 58 -2.94 -8.80 10.91
C LEU A 58 -1.78 -8.07 11.58
N ALA A 59 -1.30 -6.95 11.03
CA ALA A 59 -0.20 -6.17 11.59
C ALA A 59 -0.48 -5.65 13.00
N ALA A 60 -1.72 -5.24 13.28
CA ALA A 60 -2.15 -4.78 14.59
C ALA A 60 -1.96 -5.85 15.69
N ALA A 61 -2.07 -7.15 15.33
CA ALA A 61 -1.81 -8.24 16.26
C ALA A 61 -0.31 -8.40 16.61
N HIS A 62 0.60 -7.89 15.78
CA HIS A 62 2.06 -7.98 15.97
C HIS A 62 2.70 -6.68 16.51
N GLY A 63 1.99 -5.55 16.47
CA GLY A 63 2.21 -4.39 17.34
C GLY A 63 3.38 -3.43 17.05
N GLN A 64 4.13 -3.62 15.96
CA GLN A 64 5.31 -2.77 15.67
C GLN A 64 5.36 -2.14 14.27
N MET A 65 4.45 -2.55 13.37
CA MET A 65 4.47 -2.12 11.97
C MET A 65 3.36 -1.11 11.71
N GLN A 66 3.73 0.05 11.20
CA GLN A 66 2.78 1.01 10.66
C GLN A 66 2.34 0.55 9.27
N VAL A 67 1.02 0.43 9.07
CA VAL A 67 0.44 0.05 7.78
C VAL A 67 -0.28 1.25 7.16
N VAL A 68 0.03 1.54 5.91
CA VAL A 68 -0.65 2.57 5.11
C VAL A 68 -1.34 1.89 3.93
N ASN A 69 -2.66 2.01 3.87
CA ASN A 69 -3.47 1.42 2.81
C ASN A 69 -3.75 2.46 1.73
N LEU A 70 -3.25 2.21 0.52
CA LEU A 70 -3.53 3.02 -0.67
C LEU A 70 -4.45 2.21 -1.58
N GLY A 71 -5.60 2.79 -1.90
CA GLY A 71 -6.60 2.19 -2.76
C GLY A 71 -7.75 3.15 -3.02
N VAL A 72 -8.81 2.63 -3.61
CA VAL A 72 -10.04 3.38 -3.87
C VAL A 72 -10.67 3.80 -2.54
N PRO A 73 -11.00 5.10 -2.34
CA PRO A 73 -11.63 5.57 -1.12
C PRO A 73 -13.06 5.02 -0.99
N ASN A 74 -13.58 4.97 0.24
CA ASN A 74 -14.94 4.50 0.52
C ASN A 74 -16.02 5.54 0.22
N ILE A 75 -16.01 6.05 -1.00
CA ILE A 75 -16.99 6.98 -1.58
C ILE A 75 -17.25 6.59 -3.03
N PRO A 76 -18.40 6.97 -3.62
CA PRO A 76 -18.63 6.78 -5.05
C PRO A 76 -17.57 7.50 -5.90
N ILE A 77 -17.02 6.80 -6.88
CA ILE A 77 -16.10 7.38 -7.87
C ILE A 77 -16.91 7.76 -9.11
N GLU A 78 -16.80 9.00 -9.54
CA GLU A 78 -17.50 9.49 -10.72
C GLU A 78 -16.94 8.90 -12.02
N ALA A 79 -17.76 8.92 -13.07
CA ALA A 79 -17.33 8.48 -14.39
C ALA A 79 -16.27 9.44 -14.95
N ALA A 80 -15.06 8.92 -15.17
CA ALA A 80 -13.95 9.63 -15.78
C ALA A 80 -13.04 8.63 -16.48
N SER A 81 -11.95 9.08 -17.12
CA SER A 81 -10.92 8.17 -17.61
C SER A 81 -10.22 7.44 -16.45
N ILE A 82 -9.61 6.29 -16.72
CA ILE A 82 -8.84 5.54 -15.71
C ILE A 82 -7.76 6.42 -15.07
N ALA A 83 -7.07 7.25 -15.87
CA ALA A 83 -6.04 8.15 -15.36
C ALA A 83 -6.59 9.21 -14.39
N GLU A 84 -7.77 9.77 -14.68
CA GLU A 84 -8.44 10.72 -13.79
C GLU A 84 -8.94 10.05 -12.50
N GLN A 85 -9.46 8.82 -12.60
CA GLN A 85 -9.87 8.05 -11.43
C GLN A 85 -8.68 7.62 -10.57
N ASP A 86 -7.59 7.16 -11.17
CA ASP A 86 -6.35 6.85 -10.47
C ASP A 86 -5.78 8.09 -9.78
N ASP A 87 -5.80 9.25 -10.45
CA ASP A 87 -5.38 10.51 -9.83
C ASP A 87 -6.27 10.86 -8.64
N PHE A 88 -7.60 10.81 -8.81
CA PHE A 88 -8.55 11.05 -7.73
C PHE A 88 -8.34 10.12 -6.53
N CYS A 89 -8.13 8.82 -6.78
CA CYS A 89 -7.90 7.81 -5.75
C CYS A 89 -6.48 7.84 -5.16
N GLY A 90 -5.56 8.63 -5.73
CA GLY A 90 -4.18 8.71 -5.25
C GLY A 90 -3.26 7.57 -5.71
N LEU A 91 -3.61 6.89 -6.81
CA LEU A 91 -2.95 5.68 -7.32
C LEU A 91 -2.01 5.96 -8.52
N THR A 92 -1.79 7.24 -8.85
CA THR A 92 -0.78 7.65 -9.83
C THR A 92 0.64 7.42 -9.30
N ILE A 93 1.60 7.29 -10.21
CA ILE A 93 3.01 7.07 -9.86
C ILE A 93 3.51 8.20 -8.95
N GLU A 94 3.18 9.45 -9.25
CA GLU A 94 3.63 10.59 -8.43
C GLU A 94 3.05 10.54 -7.01
N LYS A 95 1.77 10.21 -6.86
CA LYS A 95 1.09 10.17 -5.55
C LYS A 95 1.55 8.98 -4.71
N LEU A 96 1.72 7.81 -5.33
CA LEU A 96 2.33 6.64 -4.66
C LEU A 96 3.75 6.97 -4.19
N ARG A 97 4.58 7.56 -5.07
CA ARG A 97 5.98 7.90 -4.73
C ARG A 97 6.06 8.88 -3.58
N LYS A 98 5.17 9.88 -3.53
CA LYS A 98 5.09 10.83 -2.41
C LYS A 98 4.91 10.12 -1.07
N VAL A 99 3.94 9.20 -0.98
CA VAL A 99 3.68 8.44 0.26
C VAL A 99 4.88 7.56 0.63
N ILE A 100 5.53 6.92 -0.36
CA ILE A 100 6.71 6.09 -0.12
C ILE A 100 7.86 6.93 0.44
N LEU A 101 8.12 8.11 -0.11
CA LEU A 101 9.18 9.01 0.36
C LEU A 101 8.90 9.50 1.80
N GLU A 102 7.68 9.91 2.09
CA GLU A 102 7.26 10.30 3.44
C GLU A 102 7.49 9.15 4.45
N ALA A 103 7.19 7.90 4.06
CA ALA A 103 7.48 6.74 4.89
C ALA A 103 9.00 6.49 5.07
N VAL A 104 9.80 6.59 4.02
CA VAL A 104 11.27 6.42 4.09
C VAL A 104 11.92 7.49 4.99
N GLU A 105 11.49 8.74 4.88
CA GLU A 105 11.97 9.84 5.71
C GLU A 105 11.62 9.61 7.20
N SER A 106 10.41 9.13 7.48
CA SER A 106 9.97 8.83 8.85
C SER A 106 10.77 7.69 9.51
N VAL A 107 11.27 6.72 8.73
CA VAL A 107 12.14 5.64 9.24
C VAL A 107 13.57 6.12 9.45
N SER A 108 14.04 7.09 8.67
CA SER A 108 15.42 7.59 8.70
C SER A 108 15.66 8.64 9.79
N GLY A 109 14.59 9.23 10.32
CA GLY A 109 14.63 10.25 11.38
C GLY A 109 14.71 9.69 12.80
N ASP A 110 14.64 8.37 12.98
CA ASP A 110 14.79 7.64 14.25
C ASP A 110 16.19 7.03 14.40
#